data_AF-A0A7L4YCH3-F1
#
_entry.id   AF-A0A7L4YCH3-F1
#
_cell.length_a   1.000
_cell.length_b   1.000
_cell.length_c   1.000
_cell.angle_alpha   90.00
_cell.angle_beta   90.00
_cell.angle_gamma   90.00
#
_symmetry.space_group_name_H-M   'P 1'
#
loop_
_entity.id
_entity.type
_entity.pdbx_description
1 polymer ?
#
loop_
_entity_poly.entity_id
_entity_poly.type
_entity_poly.pdbx_seq_one_letter_code
_entity_poly.pdbx_strand_id
1 'polypeptide(L)'
;MRHLFGGSPADYAMEKVGSQLVLRPGAVGTVWDAPVEGTQYTDLTDTAMSAVTQVTADSNGAIAFYGPDNVTSLYVDFGFGRRTILTATDLGTQVTTLAGQVATLAGQTGDILPKSTVTTKGDLVVGTAAATVARLGVGTAGQELVAAPVAAGGVAWSNGWRRRALPDMSTADTVSAITAPTISVTQQSTSTIASAQALLAPDTGPFLYLGAGSFSYGTGTPDSSYYLPLSRYPNTYASGQANWSLEFCTDAAQFEIKFKYISTATKYRLSVDDRKITDLAQLTGASSAGSSHVLKVAFGSAAPRKIRFDFTTMPFGGLFLAPGATAWKPAPRGGRLGVFGDSISDGSAESTGAGIGTWTYRLGRLLGCTDVWDQSRGGTGYITAGSYATLGNRVANDITPYAFDRLIVWAGYNDNGGNQATISSAAASLYTALKSAVAPGGDIFVIGCYAPNGSPTTAITNTDTTLRTAAAGAGLPFVSPLTGTVYDAAGNAIVTQGPWITTANASSYIGSDNVHPNDSGHIYLSRRVFQALCAAMPA
;
A
#
# COMPACT_ATOMS: atom_id res chain seq x y z
N MET A 1 12.22 -11.37 56.70
CA MET A 1 11.09 -11.30 57.65
C MET A 1 11.40 -12.28 58.76
N ARG A 2 11.26 -11.86 60.03
CA ARG A 2 11.41 -12.74 61.18
C ARG A 2 10.21 -13.65 61.31
N HIS A 3 10.47 -14.89 61.68
CA HIS A 3 9.44 -15.91 61.84
C HIS A 3 9.20 -16.26 63.30
N LEU A 4 7.95 -16.54 63.66
CA LEU A 4 7.60 -17.05 64.98
C LEU A 4 7.99 -18.53 65.09
N PHE A 5 8.77 -18.87 66.11
CA PHE A 5 9.12 -20.23 66.50
C PHE A 5 8.48 -20.57 67.84
N GLY A 6 8.08 -21.81 68.02
CA GLY A 6 7.44 -22.26 69.25
C GLY A 6 5.94 -21.90 69.32
N GLY A 7 5.35 -22.10 70.50
CA GLY A 7 3.94 -21.85 70.78
C GLY A 7 2.98 -22.95 70.33
N SER A 8 3.48 -24.07 69.79
CA SER A 8 2.67 -25.26 69.52
C SER A 8 2.62 -26.20 70.74
N PRO A 9 1.70 -27.18 70.77
CA PRO A 9 1.63 -28.19 71.83
C PRO A 9 2.88 -29.08 71.98
N ALA A 10 3.86 -29.01 71.06
CA ALA A 10 5.11 -29.76 71.13
C ALA A 10 6.31 -28.92 71.60
N ASP A 11 6.16 -27.60 71.74
CA ASP A 11 7.27 -26.67 71.91
C ASP A 11 7.48 -26.33 73.39
N TYR A 12 8.11 -27.26 74.11
CA TYR A 12 8.42 -27.11 75.53
C TYR A 12 9.88 -27.46 75.81
N ALA A 13 10.45 -26.80 76.83
CA ALA A 13 11.70 -27.25 77.43
C ALA A 13 11.46 -28.53 78.22
N MET A 14 11.95 -29.66 77.70
CA MET A 14 11.78 -30.98 78.30
C MET A 14 13.14 -31.62 78.60
N GLU A 15 13.29 -32.15 79.82
CA GLU A 15 14.43 -32.96 80.22
C GLU A 15 13.99 -34.43 80.37
N LYS A 16 14.80 -35.36 79.87
CA LYS A 16 14.60 -36.79 80.14
C LYS A 16 15.18 -37.15 81.51
N VAL A 17 14.32 -37.49 82.46
CA VAL A 17 14.71 -37.97 83.79
C VAL A 17 14.29 -39.43 83.93
N GLY A 18 15.26 -40.35 83.88
CA GLY A 18 14.98 -41.78 83.82
C GLY A 18 14.16 -42.15 82.57
N SER A 19 12.95 -42.69 82.78
CA SER A 19 11.99 -43.03 81.71
C SER A 19 10.92 -41.96 81.46
N GLN A 20 10.97 -40.82 82.16
CA GLN A 20 9.99 -39.74 82.05
C GLN A 20 10.56 -38.52 81.29
N LEU A 21 9.71 -37.82 80.55
CA LEU A 21 9.98 -36.47 80.06
C LEU A 21 9.34 -35.48 81.04
N VAL A 22 10.16 -34.59 81.61
CA VAL A 22 9.73 -33.62 82.61
C VAL A 22 9.88 -32.22 82.04
N LEU A 23 8.81 -31.42 82.14
CA LEU A 23 8.83 -30.01 81.75
C LEU A 23 9.75 -29.22 82.68
N ARG A 24 10.47 -28.26 82.12
CA ARG A 24 11.40 -27.39 82.84
C ARG A 24 11.03 -25.91 82.67
N PRO A 25 10.02 -25.43 83.40
CA PRO A 25 9.74 -24.00 83.50
C PRO A 25 10.99 -23.20 83.88
N GLY A 26 11.20 -22.05 83.23
CA GLY A 26 12.35 -21.19 83.47
C GLY A 26 13.69 -21.70 82.89
N ALA A 27 13.71 -22.84 82.17
CA ALA A 27 14.92 -23.29 81.50
C ALA A 27 15.36 -22.30 80.42
N VAL A 28 16.66 -22.01 80.38
CA VAL A 28 17.25 -21.08 79.41
C VAL A 28 17.89 -21.89 78.28
N GLY A 29 17.43 -21.64 77.07
CA GLY A 29 17.81 -22.31 75.84
C GLY A 29 18.70 -21.44 74.96
N THR A 30 19.74 -22.06 74.39
CA THR A 30 20.59 -21.44 73.36
C THR A 30 20.13 -21.90 71.97
N VAL A 31 20.07 -21.00 71.00
CA VAL A 31 19.51 -21.28 69.66
C VAL A 31 20.61 -21.37 68.61
N TRP A 32 20.51 -22.34 67.69
CA TRP A 32 21.57 -22.73 66.77
C TRP A 32 21.06 -22.98 65.34
N ASP A 33 21.95 -22.85 64.37
CA ASP A 33 21.71 -23.15 62.95
C ASP A 33 21.81 -24.65 62.59
N ALA A 34 22.37 -25.47 63.49
CA ALA A 34 22.62 -26.89 63.26
C ALA A 34 22.27 -27.78 64.47
N PRO A 35 21.97 -29.08 64.26
CA PRO A 35 21.65 -30.01 65.36
C PRO A 35 22.86 -30.39 66.22
N VAL A 36 24.08 -30.26 65.69
CA VAL A 36 25.37 -30.52 66.36
C VAL A 36 26.35 -29.46 65.84
N GLU A 37 27.24 -28.94 66.71
CA GLU A 37 28.15 -27.82 66.40
C GLU A 37 27.41 -26.54 65.98
N GLY A 38 27.77 -25.89 64.87
CA GLY A 38 27.06 -24.73 64.32
C GLY A 38 27.32 -23.39 64.99
N THR A 39 26.66 -22.37 64.46
CA THR A 39 26.71 -20.99 64.95
C THR A 39 25.48 -20.71 65.81
N GLN A 40 25.70 -20.11 66.98
CA GLN A 40 24.60 -19.64 67.80
C GLN A 40 23.91 -18.46 67.11
N TYR A 41 22.58 -18.53 67.00
CA TYR A 41 21.78 -17.36 66.68
C TYR A 41 21.63 -16.50 67.93
N THR A 42 22.25 -15.32 67.90
CA THR A 42 22.11 -14.28 68.94
C THR A 42 21.14 -13.18 68.55
N ASP A 43 20.69 -13.16 67.29
CA ASP A 43 19.73 -12.18 66.76
C ASP A 43 18.29 -12.69 66.90
N LEU A 44 17.81 -12.79 68.14
CA LEU A 44 16.46 -13.26 68.46
C LEU A 44 15.64 -12.13 69.08
N THR A 45 14.32 -12.27 69.05
CA THR A 45 13.45 -11.45 69.92
C THR A 45 12.45 -12.32 70.66
N ASP A 46 12.01 -11.86 71.83
CA ASP A 46 10.85 -12.45 72.49
C ASP A 46 9.55 -12.16 71.70
N THR A 47 8.42 -12.68 72.17
CA THR A 47 7.10 -12.46 71.55
C THR A 47 6.61 -11.01 71.65
N ALA A 48 7.24 -10.18 72.50
CA ALA A 48 7.02 -8.74 72.59
C ALA A 48 7.99 -7.93 71.70
N MET A 49 8.78 -8.60 70.85
CA MET A 49 9.79 -8.01 69.96
C MET A 49 10.99 -7.36 70.67
N SER A 50 11.26 -7.71 71.92
CA SER A 50 12.47 -7.29 72.63
C SER A 50 13.65 -8.18 72.25
N ALA A 51 14.82 -7.61 71.99
CA ALA A 51 16.01 -8.37 71.61
C ALA A 51 16.49 -9.29 72.74
N VAL A 52 16.76 -10.55 72.40
CA VAL A 52 17.29 -11.58 73.31
C VAL A 52 18.37 -12.40 72.59
N THR A 53 19.30 -12.99 73.34
CA THR A 53 20.37 -13.86 72.79
C THR A 53 20.17 -15.34 73.13
N GLN A 54 19.20 -15.61 74.00
CA GLN A 54 18.78 -16.92 74.50
C GLN A 54 17.27 -16.86 74.75
N VAL A 55 16.62 -18.02 74.76
CA VAL A 55 15.17 -18.15 74.93
C VAL A 55 14.87 -18.77 76.29
N THR A 56 13.93 -18.22 77.05
CA THR A 56 13.59 -18.78 78.37
C THR A 56 12.21 -19.40 78.31
N ALA A 57 12.08 -20.64 78.79
CA ALA A 57 10.79 -21.32 78.89
C ALA A 57 9.91 -20.64 79.94
N ASP A 58 8.63 -20.48 79.63
CA ASP A 58 7.67 -19.79 80.50
C ASP A 58 7.35 -20.60 81.78
N SER A 59 6.39 -20.13 82.59
CA SER A 59 5.96 -20.80 83.82
C SER A 59 5.39 -22.21 83.61
N ASN A 60 4.99 -22.55 82.39
CA ASN A 60 4.50 -23.88 82.00
C ASN A 60 5.57 -24.69 81.27
N GLY A 61 6.76 -24.13 81.04
CA GLY A 61 7.83 -24.73 80.27
C GLY A 61 7.69 -24.55 78.75
N ALA A 62 6.71 -23.79 78.26
CA ALA A 62 6.51 -23.55 76.84
C ALA A 62 7.51 -22.50 76.32
N ILE A 63 7.84 -22.58 75.03
CA ILE A 63 8.73 -21.62 74.38
C ILE A 63 8.03 -20.97 73.18
N ALA A 64 8.22 -19.66 73.03
CA ALA A 64 7.81 -18.90 71.84
C ALA A 64 8.74 -17.69 71.68
N PHE A 65 9.24 -17.46 70.47
CA PHE A 65 10.16 -16.36 70.17
C PHE A 65 10.25 -16.13 68.65
N TYR A 66 10.82 -15.01 68.23
CA TYR A 66 11.14 -14.76 66.82
C TYR A 66 12.62 -14.99 66.52
N GLY A 67 12.88 -15.74 65.46
CA GLY A 67 14.24 -15.99 64.97
C GLY A 67 14.80 -14.85 64.11
N PRO A 68 16.00 -15.03 63.54
CA PRO A 68 16.58 -14.09 62.59
C PRO A 68 15.77 -14.00 61.29
N ASP A 69 16.05 -12.96 60.49
CA ASP A 69 15.40 -12.79 59.19
C ASP A 69 15.64 -13.97 58.25
N ASN A 70 14.56 -14.45 57.63
CA ASN A 70 14.55 -15.50 56.59
C ASN A 70 15.01 -16.89 57.07
N VAL A 71 15.11 -17.10 58.38
CA VAL A 71 15.33 -18.43 58.97
C VAL A 71 13.96 -19.07 59.23
N THR A 72 13.74 -20.29 58.71
CA THR A 72 12.45 -21.00 58.81
C THR A 72 12.53 -22.28 59.64
N SER A 73 13.74 -22.71 59.99
CA SER A 73 14.01 -23.79 60.94
C SER A 73 15.28 -23.49 61.72
N LEU A 74 15.28 -23.86 63.00
CA LEU A 74 16.41 -23.66 63.91
C LEU A 74 16.41 -24.73 64.99
N TYR A 75 17.46 -24.77 65.80
CA TYR A 75 17.65 -25.79 66.84
C TYR A 75 17.81 -25.13 68.22
N VAL A 76 17.07 -25.58 69.23
CA VAL A 76 17.15 -25.05 70.60
C VAL A 76 17.78 -26.07 71.54
N ASP A 77 18.75 -25.64 72.34
CA ASP A 77 19.46 -26.42 73.37
C ASP A 77 19.18 -25.87 74.77
N PHE A 78 18.47 -26.61 75.61
CA PHE A 78 18.25 -26.24 77.03
C PHE A 78 19.31 -26.81 77.98
N GLY A 79 20.38 -27.42 77.46
CA GLY A 79 21.43 -28.06 78.27
C GLY A 79 21.10 -29.48 78.72
N PHE A 80 20.06 -30.11 78.15
CA PHE A 80 19.60 -31.47 78.50
C PHE A 80 20.15 -32.56 77.57
N GLY A 81 21.29 -32.31 76.92
CA GLY A 81 22.03 -33.30 76.12
C GLY A 81 21.53 -33.50 74.69
N ARG A 82 20.57 -32.71 74.20
CA ARG A 82 20.13 -32.73 72.79
C ARG A 82 19.53 -31.39 72.37
N ARG A 83 19.76 -31.00 71.12
CA ARG A 83 19.06 -29.91 70.44
C ARG A 83 17.77 -30.37 69.76
N THR A 84 16.71 -29.59 69.93
CA THR A 84 15.40 -29.85 69.32
C THR A 84 15.14 -28.86 68.19
N ILE A 85 14.71 -29.36 67.03
CA ILE A 85 14.34 -28.50 65.91
C ILE A 85 13.02 -27.79 66.18
N LEU A 86 12.93 -26.51 65.87
CA LEU A 86 11.69 -25.77 65.73
C LEU A 86 11.56 -25.29 64.29
N THR A 87 10.36 -25.42 63.75
CA THR A 87 9.97 -24.84 62.47
C THR A 87 9.10 -23.63 62.74
N ALA A 88 9.22 -22.62 61.90
CA ALA A 88 8.39 -21.43 61.98
C ALA A 88 6.89 -21.79 61.91
N THR A 89 6.11 -21.31 62.87
CA THR A 89 4.67 -21.62 63.00
C THR A 89 3.77 -20.73 62.14
N ASP A 90 4.32 -19.64 61.60
CA ASP A 90 3.61 -18.66 60.75
C ASP A 90 3.66 -18.96 59.23
N LEU A 91 4.37 -20.02 58.81
CA LEU A 91 4.55 -20.35 57.40
C LEU A 91 3.22 -20.60 56.66
N GLY A 92 2.21 -21.11 57.36
CA GLY A 92 0.86 -21.33 56.77
C GLY A 92 0.22 -20.04 56.27
N THR A 93 0.35 -18.94 57.00
CA THR A 93 -0.18 -17.63 56.61
C THR A 93 0.52 -17.08 55.36
N GLN A 94 1.84 -17.26 55.26
CA GLN A 94 2.61 -16.82 54.08
C GLN A 94 2.20 -17.57 52.80
N VAL A 95 1.94 -18.87 52.91
CA VAL A 95 1.44 -19.69 51.79
C VAL A 95 0.08 -19.16 51.31
N THR A 96 -0.83 -18.82 52.22
CA THR A 96 -2.13 -18.23 51.87
C THR A 96 -1.98 -16.88 51.16
N THR A 97 -1.10 -16.00 51.64
CA THR A 97 -0.82 -14.72 50.97
C THR A 97 -0.26 -14.90 49.57
N LEU A 98 0.72 -15.79 49.39
CA LEU A 98 1.31 -16.06 48.09
C LEU A 98 0.29 -16.65 47.11
N ALA A 99 -0.57 -17.57 47.56
CA ALA A 99 -1.65 -18.11 46.75
C ALA A 99 -2.63 -17.01 46.27
N GLY A 100 -2.95 -16.04 47.14
CA GLY A 100 -3.75 -14.87 46.77
C GLY A 100 -3.09 -14.00 45.70
N GLN A 101 -1.80 -13.71 45.85
CA GLN A 101 -1.04 -12.94 44.85
C GLN A 101 -0.96 -13.66 43.49
N VAL A 102 -0.76 -14.98 43.49
CA VAL A 102 -0.76 -15.80 42.27
C VAL A 102 -2.13 -15.75 41.58
N ALA A 103 -3.22 -15.83 42.33
CA ALA A 103 -4.57 -15.71 41.77
C ALA A 103 -4.82 -14.32 41.15
N THR A 104 -4.36 -13.24 41.80
CA THR A 104 -4.43 -11.88 41.24
C THR A 104 -3.62 -11.77 39.94
N LEU A 105 -2.39 -12.28 39.93
CA LEU A 105 -1.52 -12.22 38.75
C LEU A 105 -2.10 -13.03 37.58
N ALA A 106 -2.68 -14.20 37.86
CA ALA A 106 -3.37 -15.00 36.85
C ALA A 106 -4.55 -14.24 36.22
N GLY A 107 -5.35 -13.54 37.02
CA GLY A 107 -6.44 -12.68 36.51
C GLY A 107 -5.94 -11.56 35.59
N GLN A 108 -4.82 -10.92 35.93
CA GLN A 108 -4.25 -9.83 35.14
C GLN A 108 -3.74 -10.27 33.76
N THR A 109 -3.35 -11.53 33.57
CA THR A 109 -2.84 -11.99 32.27
C THR A 109 -3.88 -11.96 31.14
N GLY A 110 -5.19 -11.98 31.47
CA GLY A 110 -6.27 -11.82 30.48
C GLY A 110 -6.48 -10.39 30.00
N ASP A 111 -6.04 -9.40 30.79
CA ASP A 111 -6.26 -7.96 30.52
C ASP A 111 -5.04 -7.30 29.85
N ILE A 112 -3.93 -8.01 29.71
CA ILE A 112 -2.68 -7.48 29.18
C ILE A 112 -2.55 -7.82 27.69
N LEU A 113 -2.23 -6.81 26.89
CA LEU A 113 -1.87 -7.00 25.49
C LEU A 113 -0.52 -7.75 25.40
N PRO A 114 -0.45 -8.94 24.76
CA PRO A 114 0.81 -9.65 24.61
C PRO A 114 1.85 -8.82 23.84
N LYS A 115 3.09 -8.74 24.34
CA LYS A 115 4.17 -8.01 23.63
C LYS A 115 4.42 -8.57 22.22
N SER A 116 4.14 -9.86 22.00
CA SER A 116 4.17 -10.49 20.69
C SER A 116 3.19 -9.89 19.67
N THR A 117 2.18 -9.15 20.12
CA THR A 117 1.22 -8.44 19.26
C THR A 117 1.80 -7.13 18.70
N VAL A 118 2.77 -6.50 19.36
CA VAL A 118 3.37 -5.22 18.95
C VAL A 118 4.85 -5.44 18.68
N THR A 119 5.19 -5.66 17.41
CA THR A 119 6.52 -6.17 17.01
C THR A 119 7.39 -5.13 16.34
N THR A 120 6.78 -4.08 15.78
CA THR A 120 7.46 -3.04 15.00
C THR A 120 7.05 -1.65 15.49
N LYS A 121 7.98 -0.69 15.39
CA LYS A 121 7.69 0.72 15.68
C LYS A 121 6.56 1.21 14.77
N GLY A 122 5.54 1.81 15.37
CA GLY A 122 4.38 2.38 14.65
C GLY A 122 3.25 1.40 14.38
N ASP A 123 3.33 0.15 14.89
CA ASP A 123 2.21 -0.77 14.87
C ASP A 123 0.97 -0.19 15.58
N LEU A 124 -0.20 -0.51 15.06
CA LEU A 124 -1.50 -0.21 15.65
C LEU A 124 -2.15 -1.50 16.17
N VAL A 125 -2.93 -1.37 17.24
CA VAL A 125 -3.78 -2.45 17.76
C VAL A 125 -5.21 -2.18 17.34
N VAL A 126 -5.82 -3.14 16.64
CA VAL A 126 -7.19 -3.03 16.13
C VAL A 126 -8.05 -4.14 16.72
N GLY A 127 -9.29 -3.81 17.09
CA GLY A 127 -10.26 -4.81 17.55
C GLY A 127 -10.78 -5.62 16.38
N THR A 128 -10.80 -6.95 16.51
CA THR A 128 -11.30 -7.86 15.46
C THR A 128 -12.53 -8.65 15.88
N ALA A 129 -12.79 -8.74 17.19
CA ALA A 129 -14.00 -9.30 17.79
C ALA A 129 -14.12 -8.84 19.25
N ALA A 130 -15.14 -9.29 19.97
CA ALA A 130 -15.25 -9.06 21.42
C ALA A 130 -14.00 -9.57 22.14
N ALA A 131 -13.37 -8.68 22.93
CA ALA A 131 -12.13 -8.94 23.66
C ALA A 131 -10.97 -9.52 22.81
N THR A 132 -11.02 -9.31 21.48
CA THR A 132 -9.99 -9.83 20.56
C THR A 132 -9.38 -8.69 19.78
N VAL A 133 -8.06 -8.65 19.75
CA VAL A 133 -7.28 -7.63 19.05
C VAL A 133 -6.30 -8.27 18.09
N ALA A 134 -5.97 -7.57 17.02
CA ALA A 134 -4.93 -7.93 16.09
C ALA A 134 -3.96 -6.77 15.88
N ARG A 135 -2.78 -7.10 15.37
CA ARG A 135 -1.80 -6.13 14.91
C ARG A 135 -2.19 -5.62 13.52
N LEU A 136 -2.27 -4.31 13.37
CA LEU A 136 -2.15 -3.64 12.08
C LEU A 136 -0.74 -3.04 11.99
N GLY A 137 0.11 -3.66 11.17
CA GLY A 137 1.49 -3.19 11.00
C GLY A 137 1.55 -1.76 10.48
N VAL A 138 2.59 -1.00 10.80
CA VAL A 138 2.76 0.40 10.33
C VAL A 138 2.66 0.51 8.80
N GLY A 139 1.99 1.56 8.31
CA GLY A 139 1.88 1.85 6.89
C GLY A 139 3.19 2.32 6.27
N THR A 140 3.27 2.26 4.94
CA THR A 140 4.37 2.84 4.15
C THR A 140 4.16 4.35 3.96
N ALA A 141 5.23 5.09 3.67
CA ALA A 141 5.13 6.52 3.35
C ALA A 141 4.09 6.78 2.24
N GLY A 142 3.20 7.74 2.47
CA GLY A 142 2.09 8.07 1.57
C GLY A 142 0.79 7.30 1.83
N GLN A 143 0.81 6.31 2.72
CA GLN A 143 -0.41 5.65 3.19
C GLN A 143 -1.06 6.43 4.34
N GLU A 144 -2.38 6.43 4.36
CA GLU A 144 -3.19 6.94 5.46
C GLU A 144 -4.09 5.85 6.01
N LEU A 145 -4.40 5.92 7.31
CA LEU A 145 -5.33 5.00 7.94
C LEU A 145 -6.76 5.39 7.56
N VAL A 146 -7.52 4.45 7.00
CA VAL A 146 -8.91 4.65 6.58
C VAL A 146 -9.84 3.62 7.20
N ALA A 147 -11.13 3.95 7.29
CA ALA A 147 -12.16 2.98 7.63
C ALA A 147 -12.30 1.95 6.49
N ALA A 148 -12.24 0.67 6.83
CA ALA A 148 -12.35 -0.46 5.92
C ALA A 148 -13.26 -1.51 6.57
N PRO A 149 -14.61 -1.36 6.48
CA PRO A 149 -15.57 -2.17 7.24
C PRO A 149 -15.54 -3.67 6.89
N VAL A 150 -14.93 -4.03 5.76
CA VAL A 150 -14.73 -5.43 5.34
C VAL A 150 -13.40 -6.02 5.83
N ALA A 151 -12.46 -5.20 6.30
CA ALA A 151 -11.21 -5.67 6.89
C ALA A 151 -11.47 -6.17 8.31
N ALA A 152 -10.72 -7.19 8.74
CA ALA A 152 -10.92 -7.81 10.06
C ALA A 152 -10.85 -6.81 11.23
N GLY A 153 -10.03 -5.77 11.11
CA GLY A 153 -9.90 -4.70 12.12
C GLY A 153 -10.78 -3.47 11.89
N GLY A 154 -11.66 -3.48 10.88
CA GLY A 154 -12.50 -2.32 10.50
C GLY A 154 -11.73 -1.13 9.92
N VAL A 155 -10.40 -1.19 9.85
CA VAL A 155 -9.51 -0.17 9.30
C VAL A 155 -8.39 -0.81 8.49
N ALA A 156 -7.85 -0.05 7.52
CA ALA A 156 -6.71 -0.47 6.71
C ALA A 156 -5.86 0.74 6.32
N TRP A 157 -4.60 0.49 5.94
CA TRP A 157 -3.80 1.48 5.24
C TRP A 157 -4.28 1.58 3.81
N SER A 158 -4.51 2.80 3.34
CA SER A 158 -4.88 3.07 1.97
C SER A 158 -3.91 4.08 1.38
N ASN A 159 -3.62 3.92 0.09
CA ASN A 159 -3.03 4.97 -0.74
C ASN A 159 -4.10 6.01 -1.16
N GLY A 160 -5.17 6.13 -0.36
CA GLY A 160 -6.41 6.78 -0.70
C GLY A 160 -6.15 8.15 -1.26
N TRP A 161 -6.42 8.28 -2.54
CA TRP A 161 -6.33 9.53 -3.23
C TRP A 161 -7.42 10.44 -2.70
N ARG A 162 -7.02 11.54 -2.08
CA ARG A 162 -7.97 12.54 -1.57
C ARG A 162 -7.87 13.80 -2.39
N ARG A 163 -8.97 14.56 -2.40
CA ARG A 163 -9.00 15.84 -3.10
C ARG A 163 -7.87 16.78 -2.67
N ARG A 164 -7.51 16.78 -1.38
CA ARG A 164 -6.41 17.61 -0.84
C ARG A 164 -5.00 17.22 -1.32
N ALA A 165 -4.82 16.00 -1.84
CA ALA A 165 -3.53 15.50 -2.31
C ALA A 165 -3.32 15.73 -3.81
N LEU A 166 -4.31 16.31 -4.50
CA LEU A 166 -4.24 16.57 -5.93
C LEU A 166 -3.28 17.75 -6.21
N PRO A 167 -2.52 17.69 -7.32
CA PRO A 167 -1.68 18.82 -7.74
C PRO A 167 -2.48 20.09 -7.98
N ASP A 168 -1.79 21.23 -7.96
CA ASP A 168 -2.37 22.49 -8.43
C ASP A 168 -2.79 22.38 -9.90
N MET A 169 -4.10 22.41 -10.15
CA MET A 169 -4.69 22.26 -11.48
C MET A 169 -4.21 23.32 -12.47
N SER A 170 -3.82 24.51 -11.98
CA SER A 170 -3.33 25.59 -12.84
C SER A 170 -1.99 25.24 -13.48
N THR A 171 -1.23 24.30 -12.90
CA THR A 171 0.09 23.91 -13.38
C THR A 171 0.17 22.44 -13.81
N ALA A 172 -0.72 21.58 -13.31
CA ALA A 172 -0.68 20.12 -13.51
C ALA A 172 -0.66 19.65 -14.99
N ASP A 173 -1.29 20.40 -15.89
CA ASP A 173 -1.32 20.13 -17.34
C ASP A 173 -0.68 21.27 -18.16
N THR A 174 0.22 22.06 -17.57
CA THR A 174 0.88 23.16 -18.30
C THR A 174 2.22 22.75 -18.90
N VAL A 175 2.61 23.41 -19.99
CA VAL A 175 3.93 23.27 -20.59
C VAL A 175 4.96 23.97 -19.71
N SER A 176 6.14 23.38 -19.58
CA SER A 176 7.24 23.91 -18.79
C SER A 176 7.68 25.28 -19.29
N ALA A 177 8.01 26.18 -18.35
CA ALA A 177 8.60 27.48 -18.65
C ALA A 177 10.14 27.42 -18.82
N ILE A 178 10.77 26.26 -18.63
CA ILE A 178 12.21 26.12 -18.83
C ILE A 178 12.55 26.23 -20.32
N THR A 179 13.76 26.70 -20.63
CA THR A 179 14.27 26.64 -22.01
C THR A 179 14.30 25.19 -22.48
N ALA A 180 13.61 24.92 -23.59
CA ALA A 180 13.56 23.57 -24.15
C ALA A 180 14.97 23.10 -24.53
N PRO A 181 15.34 21.84 -24.20
CA PRO A 181 16.62 21.30 -24.65
C PRO A 181 16.66 21.18 -26.17
N THR A 182 17.86 21.24 -26.74
CA THR A 182 18.06 20.89 -28.15
C THR A 182 17.88 19.39 -28.32
N ILE A 183 17.04 18.99 -29.27
CA ILE A 183 16.81 17.59 -29.62
C ILE A 183 17.28 17.33 -31.05
N SER A 184 18.02 16.25 -31.24
CA SER A 184 18.47 15.78 -32.55
C SER A 184 18.42 14.25 -32.64
N VAL A 185 18.24 13.72 -33.84
CA VAL A 185 18.16 12.28 -34.10
C VAL A 185 19.16 11.87 -35.17
N THR A 186 19.79 10.72 -34.99
CA THR A 186 20.73 10.14 -35.95
C THR A 186 20.45 8.66 -36.12
N GLN A 187 20.42 8.18 -37.37
CA GLN A 187 20.23 6.76 -37.70
C GLN A 187 21.53 5.98 -37.46
N GLN A 188 21.69 5.45 -36.25
CA GLN A 188 22.78 4.57 -35.87
C GLN A 188 22.44 3.79 -34.58
N SER A 189 23.24 2.77 -34.26
CA SER A 189 23.06 1.92 -33.08
C SER A 189 23.98 2.25 -31.90
N THR A 190 24.97 3.12 -32.11
CA THR A 190 25.96 3.60 -31.13
C THR A 190 25.72 5.08 -30.79
N SER A 191 26.37 5.58 -29.75
CA SER A 191 26.23 6.99 -29.33
C SER A 191 26.93 7.96 -30.29
N THR A 192 26.41 9.19 -30.44
CA THR A 192 27.15 10.31 -31.07
C THR A 192 27.84 11.22 -30.04
N ILE A 193 27.73 10.93 -28.74
CA ILE A 193 28.44 11.66 -27.69
C ILE A 193 29.90 11.22 -27.68
N ALA A 194 30.82 12.17 -27.75
CA ALA A 194 32.25 11.88 -27.69
C ALA A 194 32.61 11.16 -26.39
N SER A 195 33.28 10.00 -26.51
CA SER A 195 33.67 9.15 -25.39
C SER A 195 32.49 8.72 -24.49
N ALA A 196 31.29 8.55 -25.06
CA ALA A 196 30.13 8.08 -24.32
C ALA A 196 30.44 6.85 -23.44
N GLN A 197 29.83 6.80 -22.27
CA GLN A 197 29.87 5.62 -21.42
C GLN A 197 29.22 4.42 -22.13
N ALA A 198 29.46 3.22 -21.60
CA ALA A 198 28.74 2.03 -22.05
C ALA A 198 27.22 2.22 -21.97
N LEU A 199 26.50 1.63 -22.91
CA LEU A 199 25.04 1.69 -22.97
C LEU A 199 24.45 1.13 -21.67
N LEU A 200 23.65 1.93 -20.98
CA LEU A 200 22.81 1.44 -19.89
C LEU A 200 21.64 0.68 -20.52
N ALA A 201 21.69 -0.65 -20.43
CA ALA A 201 20.72 -1.54 -21.04
C ALA A 201 19.31 -1.35 -20.43
N PRO A 202 18.24 -1.49 -21.22
CA PRO A 202 16.88 -1.15 -20.77
C PRO A 202 16.38 -2.02 -19.60
N ASP A 203 16.78 -3.28 -19.51
CA ASP A 203 16.34 -4.21 -18.46
C ASP A 203 17.12 -4.10 -17.13
N THR A 204 18.33 -3.55 -17.16
CA THR A 204 19.24 -3.47 -15.99
C THR A 204 19.60 -2.04 -15.58
N GLY A 205 19.29 -1.06 -16.42
CA GLY A 205 19.57 0.35 -16.17
C GLY A 205 18.68 0.96 -15.07
N PRO A 206 18.98 2.20 -14.64
CA PRO A 206 18.31 2.86 -13.52
C PRO A 206 16.95 3.45 -13.94
N PHE A 207 16.10 2.63 -14.53
CA PHE A 207 14.85 3.05 -15.16
C PHE A 207 13.64 2.69 -14.30
N LEU A 208 12.71 3.64 -14.21
CA LEU A 208 11.37 3.44 -13.71
C LEU A 208 10.41 3.37 -14.91
N TYR A 209 9.89 2.16 -15.15
CA TYR A 209 8.87 1.90 -16.17
C TYR A 209 7.48 2.11 -15.58
N LEU A 210 6.64 2.85 -16.29
CA LEU A 210 5.31 3.27 -15.87
C LEU A 210 4.31 3.11 -17.02
N GLY A 211 3.04 2.98 -16.68
CA GLY A 211 1.92 2.88 -17.64
C GLY A 211 1.83 1.55 -18.40
N ALA A 212 2.76 0.63 -18.14
CA ALA A 212 2.80 -0.68 -18.76
C ALA A 212 3.64 -1.68 -17.95
N GLY A 213 3.60 -2.94 -18.35
CA GLY A 213 4.30 -4.05 -17.69
C GLY A 213 4.64 -5.19 -18.64
N SER A 214 5.15 -6.28 -18.06
CA SER A 214 5.55 -7.50 -18.80
C SER A 214 6.51 -7.19 -19.94
N PHE A 215 7.52 -6.36 -19.69
CA PHE A 215 8.44 -5.93 -20.73
C PHE A 215 9.36 -7.08 -21.17
N SER A 216 9.61 -7.17 -22.48
CA SER A 216 10.52 -8.16 -23.04
C SER A 216 11.33 -7.59 -24.19
N TYR A 217 12.46 -8.24 -24.47
CA TYR A 217 13.15 -8.08 -25.74
C TYR A 217 12.37 -8.79 -26.85
N GLY A 218 12.54 -8.31 -28.09
CA GLY A 218 12.06 -9.02 -29.27
C GLY A 218 13.00 -10.15 -29.68
N THR A 219 12.62 -10.85 -30.75
CA THR A 219 13.43 -11.94 -31.32
C THR A 219 14.09 -11.49 -32.63
N GLY A 220 15.34 -11.92 -32.85
CA GLY A 220 16.11 -11.58 -34.05
C GLY A 220 16.64 -10.14 -34.07
N THR A 221 17.55 -9.85 -35.00
CA THR A 221 18.15 -8.52 -35.13
C THR A 221 17.26 -7.62 -36.01
N PRO A 222 16.98 -6.36 -35.60
CA PRO A 222 17.55 -5.67 -34.45
C PRO A 222 16.70 -5.74 -33.17
N ASP A 223 15.58 -6.46 -33.19
CA ASP A 223 14.56 -6.50 -32.12
C ASP A 223 15.05 -7.09 -30.79
N SER A 224 16.07 -7.94 -30.83
CA SER A 224 16.79 -8.46 -29.67
C SER A 224 17.53 -7.38 -28.87
N SER A 225 17.65 -6.16 -29.39
CA SER A 225 18.23 -4.99 -28.71
C SER A 225 17.19 -4.00 -28.17
N TYR A 226 15.90 -4.31 -28.27
CA TYR A 226 14.83 -3.37 -27.92
C TYR A 226 13.81 -3.97 -26.97
N TYR A 227 13.44 -3.16 -25.98
CA TYR A 227 12.55 -3.53 -24.89
C TYR A 227 11.19 -2.86 -25.08
N LEU A 228 10.12 -3.65 -25.02
CA LEU A 228 8.74 -3.20 -25.19
C LEU A 228 7.82 -3.86 -24.15
N PRO A 229 6.76 -3.16 -23.72
CA PRO A 229 5.75 -3.76 -22.86
C PRO A 229 4.85 -4.73 -23.62
N LEU A 230 4.40 -5.77 -22.93
CA LEU A 230 3.42 -6.75 -23.42
C LEU A 230 2.09 -6.66 -22.67
N SER A 231 1.89 -5.63 -21.85
CA SER A 231 0.79 -5.60 -20.90
C SER A 231 -0.59 -5.25 -21.47
N ARG A 232 -0.67 -4.88 -22.75
CA ARG A 232 -1.95 -4.55 -23.41
C ARG A 232 -2.36 -5.63 -24.37
N TYR A 233 -3.61 -6.09 -24.29
CA TYR A 233 -4.18 -7.10 -25.17
C TYR A 233 -3.91 -6.81 -26.66
N PRO A 234 -3.52 -7.81 -27.49
CA PRO A 234 -3.44 -9.25 -27.21
C PRO A 234 -2.13 -9.70 -26.57
N ASN A 235 -1.38 -8.78 -25.94
CA ASN A 235 -0.20 -9.07 -25.13
C ASN A 235 0.98 -9.67 -25.92
N THR A 236 1.21 -9.18 -27.14
CA THR A 236 2.29 -9.66 -28.01
C THR A 236 3.28 -8.56 -28.37
N TYR A 237 4.54 -8.95 -28.60
CA TYR A 237 5.63 -8.00 -28.88
C TYR A 237 5.40 -7.22 -30.18
N ALA A 238 4.99 -7.93 -31.24
CA ALA A 238 4.72 -7.35 -32.56
C ALA A 238 3.59 -6.32 -32.52
N SER A 239 2.72 -6.40 -31.52
CA SER A 239 1.62 -5.48 -31.40
C SER A 239 2.10 -4.12 -30.86
N GLY A 240 3.11 -4.06 -29.98
CA GLY A 240 3.70 -2.81 -29.47
C GLY A 240 2.73 -1.85 -28.76
N GLN A 241 1.67 -2.37 -28.13
CA GLN A 241 0.37 -1.65 -28.06
C GLN A 241 0.11 -0.77 -26.86
N ALA A 242 0.87 -0.85 -25.76
CA ALA A 242 0.69 0.11 -24.67
C ALA A 242 1.43 1.40 -25.01
N ASN A 243 0.76 2.54 -24.81
CA ASN A 243 1.48 3.77 -24.53
C ASN A 243 2.08 3.61 -23.11
N TRP A 244 3.32 4.06 -22.91
CA TRP A 244 4.04 3.79 -21.68
C TRP A 244 5.05 4.90 -21.39
N SER A 245 5.57 4.94 -20.17
CA SER A 245 6.52 5.98 -19.78
C SER A 245 7.78 5.41 -19.16
N LEU A 246 8.88 6.11 -19.40
CA LEU A 246 10.20 5.84 -18.86
C LEU A 246 10.64 7.04 -18.03
N GLU A 247 10.98 6.82 -16.76
CA GLU A 247 11.58 7.84 -15.91
C GLU A 247 12.98 7.43 -15.43
N PHE A 248 13.88 8.40 -15.41
CA PHE A 248 15.18 8.31 -14.77
C PHE A 248 15.63 9.71 -14.35
N CYS A 249 16.49 9.82 -13.35
CA CYS A 249 17.18 11.05 -13.02
C CYS A 249 18.59 11.03 -13.59
N THR A 250 19.13 12.19 -13.94
CA THR A 250 20.52 12.33 -14.39
C THR A 250 21.05 13.72 -14.08
N ASP A 251 22.37 13.85 -13.91
CA ASP A 251 23.08 15.13 -13.81
C ASP A 251 23.65 15.61 -15.16
N ALA A 252 23.44 14.84 -16.24
CA ALA A 252 24.09 15.06 -17.52
C ALA A 252 23.70 16.39 -18.19
N ALA A 253 24.67 17.04 -18.83
CA ALA A 253 24.41 18.16 -19.74
C ALA A 253 23.78 17.71 -21.06
N GLN A 254 24.00 16.46 -21.44
CA GLN A 254 23.40 15.81 -22.60
C GLN A 254 23.36 14.29 -22.39
N PHE A 255 22.35 13.63 -22.98
CA PHE A 255 22.23 12.18 -23.03
C PHE A 255 21.61 11.74 -24.35
N GLU A 256 21.68 10.45 -24.66
CA GLU A 256 21.02 9.88 -25.84
C GLU A 256 20.18 8.67 -25.47
N ILE A 257 18.96 8.61 -25.99
CA ILE A 257 18.12 7.41 -25.95
C ILE A 257 18.29 6.64 -27.25
N LYS A 258 18.68 5.37 -27.15
CA LYS A 258 18.64 4.45 -28.28
C LYS A 258 17.21 3.95 -28.48
N PHE A 259 16.72 3.94 -29.71
CA PHE A 259 15.39 3.42 -30.04
C PHE A 259 15.34 2.77 -31.42
N LYS A 260 14.27 2.03 -31.70
CA LYS A 260 13.93 1.53 -33.04
C LYS A 260 12.86 2.42 -33.64
N TYR A 261 13.04 2.90 -34.85
CA TYR A 261 11.97 3.61 -35.56
C TYR A 261 11.04 2.58 -36.22
N ILE A 262 9.76 2.55 -35.88
CA ILE A 262 8.78 1.64 -36.50
C ILE A 262 8.07 2.33 -37.65
N SER A 263 7.50 3.51 -37.41
CA SER A 263 6.76 4.29 -38.39
C SER A 263 6.54 5.71 -37.84
N THR A 264 5.76 6.53 -38.54
CA THR A 264 5.34 7.85 -38.05
C THR A 264 4.51 7.80 -36.76
N ALA A 265 4.05 6.61 -36.34
CA ALA A 265 3.45 6.38 -35.03
C ALA A 265 4.48 6.36 -33.88
N THR A 266 5.77 6.16 -34.18
CA THR A 266 6.86 6.25 -33.20
C THR A 266 7.05 7.70 -32.78
N LYS A 267 6.46 8.04 -31.62
CA LYS A 267 6.44 9.38 -31.05
C LYS A 267 6.82 9.35 -29.58
N TYR A 268 7.18 10.52 -29.07
CA TYR A 268 7.47 10.71 -27.65
C TYR A 268 6.96 12.04 -27.12
N ARG A 269 6.80 12.17 -25.81
CA ARG A 269 6.70 13.46 -25.11
C ARG A 269 7.75 13.50 -24.02
N LEU A 270 8.61 14.53 -24.05
CA LEU A 270 9.60 14.78 -23.01
C LEU A 270 8.98 15.62 -21.89
N SER A 271 9.20 15.22 -20.64
CA SER A 271 9.01 16.06 -19.46
C SER A 271 10.31 16.14 -18.67
N VAL A 272 10.55 17.31 -18.10
CA VAL A 272 11.72 17.58 -17.24
C VAL A 272 11.18 18.13 -15.93
N ASP A 273 11.59 17.53 -14.82
CA ASP A 273 11.16 17.90 -13.47
C ASP A 273 9.64 18.04 -13.35
N ASP A 274 8.94 17.00 -13.82
CA ASP A 274 7.47 16.87 -13.83
C ASP A 274 6.70 17.83 -14.73
N ARG A 275 7.40 18.61 -15.56
CA ARG A 275 6.77 19.50 -16.52
C ARG A 275 7.08 19.08 -17.95
N LYS A 276 6.02 18.86 -18.73
CA LYS A 276 6.13 18.53 -20.15
C LYS A 276 6.76 19.68 -20.93
N ILE A 277 7.68 19.37 -21.82
CA ILE A 277 8.34 20.35 -22.69
C ILE A 277 7.44 20.73 -23.86
N THR A 278 6.60 19.80 -24.32
CA THR A 278 5.58 20.02 -25.34
C THR A 278 4.24 19.49 -24.85
N ASP A 279 3.14 20.11 -25.28
CA ASP A 279 1.80 19.63 -24.93
C ASP A 279 1.49 18.26 -25.57
N LEU A 280 1.63 18.21 -26.90
CA LEU A 280 1.41 17.02 -27.71
C LEU A 280 2.70 16.23 -27.95
N ALA A 281 2.52 14.95 -28.28
CA ALA A 281 3.60 14.07 -28.70
C ALA A 281 4.33 14.63 -29.91
N GLN A 282 5.66 14.54 -29.88
CA GLN A 282 6.54 14.97 -30.96
C GLN A 282 6.91 13.78 -31.83
N LEU A 283 7.08 14.05 -33.13
CA LEU A 283 7.77 13.12 -34.03
C LEU A 283 9.22 12.96 -33.55
N THR A 284 9.77 11.77 -33.72
CA THR A 284 11.19 11.53 -33.44
C THR A 284 12.09 12.28 -34.42
N GLY A 285 11.66 12.48 -35.67
CA GLY A 285 12.53 12.97 -36.75
C GLY A 285 13.38 11.86 -37.39
N ALA A 286 13.19 10.61 -36.96
CA ALA A 286 13.79 9.44 -37.61
C ALA A 286 13.16 9.17 -38.98
N SER A 287 13.95 8.57 -39.85
CA SER A 287 13.54 8.03 -41.15
C SER A 287 14.10 6.59 -41.26
N SER A 288 13.52 5.73 -42.11
CA SER A 288 13.89 4.31 -42.24
C SER A 288 13.30 3.39 -41.15
N ALA A 289 12.10 2.87 -41.41
CA ALA A 289 11.42 1.90 -40.55
C ALA A 289 12.29 0.64 -40.30
N GLY A 290 12.22 0.09 -39.09
CA GLY A 290 13.00 -1.06 -38.65
C GLY A 290 14.44 -0.75 -38.24
N SER A 291 14.92 0.49 -38.41
CA SER A 291 16.32 0.86 -38.15
C SER A 291 16.55 1.42 -36.74
N SER A 292 17.77 1.22 -36.24
CA SER A 292 18.27 1.81 -35.01
C SER A 292 18.54 3.30 -35.15
N HIS A 293 18.16 4.04 -34.13
CA HIS A 293 18.39 5.47 -34.01
C HIS A 293 18.83 5.84 -32.59
N VAL A 294 19.51 6.97 -32.46
CA VAL A 294 19.76 7.65 -31.19
C VAL A 294 19.09 9.02 -31.20
N LEU A 295 18.36 9.34 -30.13
CA LEU A 295 17.76 10.64 -29.88
C LEU A 295 18.57 11.36 -28.80
N LYS A 296 19.31 12.40 -29.19
CA LYS A 296 20.11 13.23 -28.30
C LYS A 296 19.27 14.35 -27.71
N VAL A 297 19.34 14.50 -26.41
CA VAL A 297 18.80 15.65 -25.66
C VAL A 297 19.98 16.41 -25.06
N ALA A 298 20.08 17.70 -25.35
CA ALA A 298 21.14 18.57 -24.83
C ALA A 298 20.55 19.79 -24.10
N PHE A 299 20.89 19.92 -22.82
CA PHE A 299 20.47 21.03 -21.95
C PHE A 299 21.48 22.19 -21.93
N GLY A 300 22.67 22.02 -22.53
CA GLY A 300 23.76 23.00 -22.51
C GLY A 300 24.57 23.02 -21.21
N SER A 301 24.00 22.63 -20.07
CA SER A 301 24.70 22.54 -18.78
C SER A 301 24.29 21.32 -17.95
N ALA A 302 25.26 20.80 -17.19
CA ALA A 302 25.05 19.72 -16.24
C ALA A 302 24.27 20.21 -15.02
N ALA A 303 23.20 19.49 -14.67
CA ALA A 303 22.41 19.71 -13.47
C ALA A 303 21.56 18.46 -13.21
N PRO A 304 21.33 18.08 -11.94
CA PRO A 304 20.37 17.04 -11.59
C PRO A 304 18.97 17.38 -12.11
N ARG A 305 18.42 16.49 -12.93
CA ARG A 305 17.08 16.60 -13.50
C ARG A 305 16.39 15.25 -13.45
N LYS A 306 15.09 15.25 -13.23
CA LYS A 306 14.26 14.09 -13.51
C LYS A 306 13.75 14.18 -14.94
N ILE A 307 14.02 13.12 -15.69
CA ILE A 307 13.64 12.99 -17.10
C ILE A 307 12.52 11.97 -17.19
N ARG A 308 11.46 12.35 -17.89
CA ARG A 308 10.38 11.45 -18.26
C ARG A 308 10.19 11.49 -19.77
N PHE A 309 10.12 10.31 -20.38
CA PHE A 309 9.57 10.15 -21.72
C PHE A 309 8.26 9.40 -21.65
N ASP A 310 7.19 9.95 -22.23
CA ASP A 310 6.02 9.18 -22.61
C ASP A 310 6.21 8.71 -24.05
N PHE A 311 5.97 7.44 -24.33
CA PHE A 311 6.20 6.81 -25.62
C PHE A 311 4.91 6.31 -26.26
N THR A 312 4.84 6.46 -27.58
CA THR A 312 3.88 5.76 -28.44
C THR A 312 4.66 4.99 -29.49
N THR A 313 4.45 3.67 -29.57
CA THR A 313 5.05 2.78 -30.59
C THR A 313 6.57 2.97 -30.74
N MET A 314 7.28 3.12 -29.61
CA MET A 314 8.71 3.43 -29.56
C MET A 314 9.48 2.39 -28.74
N PRO A 315 10.09 1.39 -29.39
CA PRO A 315 10.96 0.41 -28.74
C PRO A 315 12.22 1.06 -28.17
N PHE A 316 12.49 0.82 -26.90
CA PHE A 316 13.59 1.44 -26.17
C PHE A 316 14.80 0.51 -26.10
N GLY A 317 15.97 1.02 -26.48
CA GLY A 317 17.22 0.27 -26.55
C GLY A 317 18.23 0.64 -25.48
N GLY A 318 17.90 1.53 -24.54
CA GLY A 318 18.79 1.97 -23.47
C GLY A 318 19.22 3.44 -23.55
N LEU A 319 20.06 3.85 -22.60
CA LEU A 319 20.54 5.23 -22.41
C LEU A 319 22.07 5.29 -22.56
N PHE A 320 22.56 6.25 -23.35
CA PHE A 320 23.95 6.65 -23.37
C PHE A 320 24.14 7.95 -22.57
N LEU A 321 25.22 8.00 -21.79
CA LEU A 321 25.61 9.16 -20.99
C LEU A 321 26.98 9.68 -21.44
N ALA A 322 27.19 10.99 -21.30
CA ALA A 322 28.51 11.60 -21.43
C ALA A 322 29.47 11.09 -20.34
N PRO A 323 30.81 11.14 -20.55
CA PRO A 323 31.79 10.78 -19.52
C PRO A 323 31.50 11.44 -18.17
N GLY A 324 31.54 10.65 -17.09
CA GLY A 324 31.39 11.14 -15.71
C GLY A 324 29.98 11.53 -15.28
N ALA A 325 29.00 11.57 -16.20
CA ALA A 325 27.60 11.78 -15.84
C ALA A 325 26.99 10.53 -15.20
N THR A 326 25.98 10.71 -14.37
CA THR A 326 25.30 9.64 -13.64
C THR A 326 23.81 9.58 -14.00
N ALA A 327 23.21 8.40 -13.80
CA ALA A 327 21.77 8.24 -13.82
C ALA A 327 21.31 7.36 -12.66
N TRP A 328 20.14 7.68 -12.10
CA TRP A 328 19.55 6.96 -10.97
C TRP A 328 18.04 6.87 -11.09
N LYS A 329 17.46 5.85 -10.45
CA LYS A 329 16.05 5.54 -10.57
C LYS A 329 15.21 6.43 -9.63
N PRO A 330 14.20 7.17 -10.13
CA PRO A 330 13.24 7.89 -9.29
C PRO A 330 12.22 6.93 -8.67
N ALA A 331 11.41 7.44 -7.74
CA ALA A 331 10.28 6.71 -7.16
C ALA A 331 8.96 7.02 -7.90
N PRO A 332 8.07 6.02 -8.08
CA PRO A 332 6.72 6.25 -8.61
C PRO A 332 5.89 7.11 -7.65
N ARG A 333 4.91 7.84 -8.18
CA ARG A 333 4.04 8.74 -7.38
C ARG A 333 2.59 8.70 -7.84
N GLY A 334 1.70 8.96 -6.88
CA GLY A 334 0.27 9.08 -7.12
C GLY A 334 -0.39 7.76 -7.50
N GLY A 335 0.09 6.61 -7.02
CA GLY A 335 -0.49 5.29 -7.30
C GLY A 335 -0.55 4.93 -8.79
N ARG A 336 -1.27 3.84 -9.10
CA ARG A 336 -1.49 3.31 -10.45
C ARG A 336 -2.92 3.54 -10.90
N LEU A 337 -3.07 4.30 -11.99
CA LEU A 337 -4.34 4.59 -12.64
C LEU A 337 -4.51 3.72 -13.88
N GLY A 338 -5.59 2.96 -13.94
CA GLY A 338 -6.03 2.23 -15.13
C GLY A 338 -7.22 2.90 -15.79
N VAL A 339 -7.23 2.92 -17.12
CA VAL A 339 -8.41 3.21 -17.93
C VAL A 339 -8.74 2.00 -18.77
N PHE A 340 -9.96 1.49 -18.65
CA PHE A 340 -10.44 0.31 -19.34
C PHE A 340 -11.68 0.66 -20.16
N GLY A 341 -11.52 0.71 -21.47
CA GLY A 341 -12.56 1.27 -22.32
C GLY A 341 -12.39 0.98 -23.80
N ASP A 342 -12.86 1.92 -24.61
CA ASP A 342 -12.93 1.81 -26.06
C ASP A 342 -12.08 2.87 -26.81
N SER A 343 -12.41 3.15 -28.07
CA SER A 343 -11.68 4.10 -28.92
C SER A 343 -11.71 5.54 -28.40
N ILE A 344 -12.68 5.92 -27.58
CA ILE A 344 -12.74 7.27 -26.98
C ILE A 344 -11.54 7.49 -26.04
N SER A 345 -11.05 6.40 -25.44
CA SER A 345 -9.92 6.41 -24.51
C SER A 345 -8.61 5.99 -25.18
N ASP A 346 -8.63 4.94 -26.01
CA ASP A 346 -7.49 4.44 -26.79
C ASP A 346 -6.89 5.54 -27.69
N GLY A 347 -7.77 6.42 -28.20
CA GLY A 347 -7.46 7.46 -29.16
C GLY A 347 -7.78 7.03 -30.59
N SER A 348 -7.86 8.02 -31.48
CA SER A 348 -8.09 7.84 -32.90
C SER A 348 -7.20 8.78 -33.73
N ALA A 349 -7.33 8.71 -35.05
CA ALA A 349 -6.64 9.62 -35.97
C ALA A 349 -7.14 11.08 -35.88
N GLU A 350 -8.25 11.35 -35.19
CA GLU A 350 -8.78 12.71 -34.99
C GLU A 350 -7.95 13.52 -33.98
N SER A 351 -7.09 12.86 -33.19
CA SER A 351 -6.14 13.50 -32.29
C SER A 351 -4.73 13.47 -32.89
N THR A 352 -4.08 14.62 -33.00
CA THR A 352 -2.69 14.70 -33.46
C THR A 352 -1.70 14.30 -32.37
N GLY A 353 -2.13 14.34 -31.11
CA GLY A 353 -1.37 13.97 -29.92
C GLY A 353 -1.01 12.49 -29.78
N ALA A 354 -1.48 11.63 -30.70
CA ALA A 354 -1.40 10.18 -30.60
C ALA A 354 -1.98 9.66 -29.26
N GLY A 355 -1.74 8.39 -28.92
CA GLY A 355 -2.32 7.79 -27.72
C GLY A 355 -1.89 8.46 -26.40
N ILE A 356 -0.68 9.04 -26.32
CA ILE A 356 -0.23 9.80 -25.13
C ILE A 356 -0.81 11.23 -25.04
N GLY A 357 -1.54 11.68 -26.06
CA GLY A 357 -2.24 12.96 -26.10
C GLY A 357 -3.70 12.90 -25.68
N THR A 358 -4.24 11.69 -25.48
CA THR A 358 -5.63 11.45 -25.13
C THR A 358 -5.96 11.98 -23.74
N TRP A 359 -7.26 11.97 -23.42
CA TRP A 359 -7.76 12.44 -22.13
C TRP A 359 -7.20 11.63 -20.96
N THR A 360 -6.78 10.37 -21.18
CA THR A 360 -6.31 9.45 -20.13
C THR A 360 -5.00 9.94 -19.51
N TYR A 361 -4.01 10.28 -20.33
CA TYR A 361 -2.71 10.82 -19.90
C TYR A 361 -2.82 12.24 -19.34
N ARG A 362 -3.75 13.04 -19.87
CA ARG A 362 -4.06 14.37 -19.32
C ARG A 362 -4.68 14.25 -17.94
N LEU A 363 -5.65 13.36 -17.78
CA LEU A 363 -6.27 13.08 -16.50
C LEU A 363 -5.22 12.65 -15.48
N GLY A 364 -4.36 11.67 -15.81
CA GLY A 364 -3.34 11.17 -14.89
C GLY A 364 -2.48 12.28 -14.27
N ARG A 365 -2.09 13.28 -15.07
CA ARG A 365 -1.36 14.45 -14.58
C ARG A 365 -2.19 15.41 -13.73
N LEU A 366 -3.45 15.68 -14.10
CA LEU A 366 -4.40 16.43 -13.23
C LEU A 366 -4.58 15.74 -11.87
N LEU A 367 -4.49 14.41 -11.90
CA LEU A 367 -4.61 13.52 -10.77
C LEU A 367 -3.28 13.37 -9.98
N GLY A 368 -2.14 13.82 -10.51
CA GLY A 368 -0.83 13.64 -9.88
C GLY A 368 -0.28 12.21 -9.96
N CYS A 369 -0.86 11.37 -10.82
CA CYS A 369 -0.42 10.01 -11.07
C CYS A 369 0.53 9.95 -12.26
N THR A 370 1.69 9.36 -12.01
CA THR A 370 2.71 9.13 -13.03
C THR A 370 2.56 7.77 -13.72
N ASP A 371 1.88 6.81 -13.08
CA ASP A 371 1.71 5.42 -13.52
C ASP A 371 0.32 5.21 -14.17
N VAL A 372 0.17 5.73 -15.40
CA VAL A 372 -1.11 5.76 -16.13
C VAL A 372 -1.15 4.67 -17.20
N TRP A 373 -2.09 3.73 -17.06
CA TRP A 373 -2.25 2.59 -17.96
C TRP A 373 -3.50 2.75 -18.80
N ASP A 374 -3.31 2.83 -20.11
CA ASP A 374 -4.41 2.83 -21.06
C ASP A 374 -4.67 1.42 -21.60
N GLN A 375 -5.61 0.73 -20.97
CA GLN A 375 -6.09 -0.60 -21.35
C GLN A 375 -7.34 -0.50 -22.22
N SER A 376 -7.57 0.60 -22.92
CA SER A 376 -8.73 0.74 -23.80
C SER A 376 -8.50 0.07 -25.15
N ARG A 377 -9.54 -0.28 -25.92
CA ARG A 377 -9.39 -0.81 -27.29
C ARG A 377 -10.49 -0.35 -28.21
N GLY A 378 -10.10 0.17 -29.37
CA GLY A 378 -11.06 0.59 -30.39
C GLY A 378 -12.13 -0.46 -30.71
N GLY A 379 -13.39 -0.03 -30.73
CA GLY A 379 -14.56 -0.86 -31.03
C GLY A 379 -14.97 -1.83 -29.92
N THR A 380 -14.25 -1.91 -28.80
CA THR A 380 -14.61 -2.80 -27.68
C THR A 380 -15.80 -2.23 -26.88
N GLY A 381 -16.60 -3.12 -26.33
CA GLY A 381 -17.73 -2.85 -25.46
C GLY A 381 -17.92 -3.95 -24.41
N TYR A 382 -19.06 -3.88 -23.73
CA TYR A 382 -19.47 -4.90 -22.75
C TYR A 382 -19.84 -6.22 -23.44
N ILE A 383 -20.52 -6.14 -24.58
CA ILE A 383 -20.94 -7.28 -25.40
C ILE A 383 -20.31 -7.25 -26.80
N THR A 384 -19.84 -6.09 -27.24
CA THR A 384 -19.15 -5.92 -28.53
C THR A 384 -17.64 -6.18 -28.38
N ALA A 385 -17.07 -7.13 -29.13
CA ALA A 385 -15.66 -7.49 -29.01
C ALA A 385 -14.68 -6.52 -29.70
N GLY A 386 -15.16 -5.69 -30.62
CA GLY A 386 -14.30 -4.95 -31.54
C GLY A 386 -13.42 -5.91 -32.35
N SER A 387 -12.17 -5.52 -32.61
CA SER A 387 -11.20 -6.39 -33.31
C SER A 387 -10.56 -7.46 -32.43
N TYR A 388 -10.87 -7.50 -31.14
CA TYR A 388 -10.15 -8.31 -30.15
C TYR A 388 -11.12 -9.12 -29.28
N ALA A 389 -11.50 -8.58 -28.14
CA ALA A 389 -12.35 -9.23 -27.15
C ALA A 389 -13.16 -8.19 -26.38
N THR A 390 -14.29 -8.62 -25.81
CA THR A 390 -15.10 -7.78 -24.92
C THR A 390 -14.32 -7.39 -23.67
N LEU A 391 -14.77 -6.35 -22.96
CA LEU A 391 -14.15 -5.93 -21.70
C LEU A 391 -14.04 -7.09 -20.69
N GLY A 392 -15.12 -7.86 -20.51
CA GLY A 392 -15.15 -8.99 -19.57
C GLY A 392 -14.05 -10.03 -19.85
N ASN A 393 -13.83 -10.36 -21.13
CA ASN A 393 -12.83 -11.36 -21.54
C ASN A 393 -11.38 -10.89 -21.39
N ARG A 394 -11.16 -9.59 -21.20
CA ARG A 394 -9.83 -9.00 -21.11
C ARG A 394 -9.35 -8.77 -19.67
N VAL A 395 -10.24 -8.88 -18.67
CA VAL A 395 -9.92 -8.64 -17.25
C VAL A 395 -8.73 -9.48 -16.75
N ALA A 396 -8.66 -10.75 -17.14
CA ALA A 396 -7.61 -11.66 -16.68
C ALA A 396 -6.19 -11.23 -17.12
N ASN A 397 -6.07 -10.60 -18.29
CA ASN A 397 -4.77 -10.24 -18.87
C ASN A 397 -4.45 -8.74 -18.73
N ASP A 398 -5.45 -7.87 -18.86
CA ASP A 398 -5.25 -6.42 -18.88
C ASP A 398 -5.37 -5.76 -17.51
N ILE A 399 -6.08 -6.41 -16.56
CA ILE A 399 -6.41 -5.82 -15.26
C ILE A 399 -5.77 -6.58 -14.10
N THR A 400 -6.13 -7.86 -13.97
CA THR A 400 -5.77 -8.72 -12.83
C THR A 400 -4.27 -8.73 -12.49
N PRO A 401 -3.34 -8.76 -13.47
CA PRO A 401 -1.91 -8.85 -13.15
C PRO A 401 -1.30 -7.56 -12.57
N TYR A 402 -2.01 -6.43 -12.60
CA TYR A 402 -1.40 -5.12 -12.38
C TYR A 402 -1.90 -4.35 -11.16
N ALA A 403 -2.85 -4.89 -10.39
CA ALA A 403 -3.27 -4.35 -9.09
C ALA A 403 -3.48 -2.81 -9.10
N PHE A 404 -4.42 -2.34 -9.91
CA PHE A 404 -4.73 -0.92 -10.03
C PHE A 404 -5.23 -0.31 -8.71
N ASP A 405 -4.63 0.80 -8.26
CA ASP A 405 -5.16 1.59 -7.13
C ASP A 405 -6.47 2.30 -7.52
N ARG A 406 -6.60 2.64 -8.80
CA ARG A 406 -7.80 3.23 -9.38
C ARG A 406 -8.04 2.71 -10.79
N LEU A 407 -9.28 2.37 -11.09
CA LEU A 407 -9.71 1.95 -12.41
C LEU A 407 -10.90 2.78 -12.90
N ILE A 408 -10.80 3.34 -14.10
CA ILE A 408 -11.91 4.00 -14.77
C ILE A 408 -12.40 3.07 -15.88
N VAL A 409 -13.67 2.70 -15.85
CA VAL A 409 -14.33 1.96 -16.93
C VAL A 409 -15.12 2.95 -17.77
N TRP A 410 -14.80 3.08 -19.05
CA TRP A 410 -15.57 3.94 -19.96
C TRP A 410 -15.79 3.26 -21.30
N ALA A 411 -17.01 2.79 -21.52
CA ALA A 411 -17.47 2.15 -22.74
C ALA A 411 -19.00 2.24 -22.84
N GLY A 412 -19.57 1.55 -23.83
CA GLY A 412 -21.03 1.46 -24.05
C GLY A 412 -21.45 2.07 -25.38
N TYR A 413 -20.64 2.95 -25.97
CA TYR A 413 -20.91 3.48 -27.31
C TYR A 413 -21.02 2.35 -28.34
N ASN A 414 -20.09 1.38 -28.31
CA ASN A 414 -20.08 0.25 -29.24
C ASN A 414 -21.17 -0.81 -28.95
N ASP A 415 -21.87 -0.70 -27.82
CA ASP A 415 -22.95 -1.62 -27.43
C ASP A 415 -24.33 -1.02 -27.67
N ASN A 416 -24.43 0.26 -28.08
CA ASN A 416 -25.69 1.01 -27.97
C ASN A 416 -26.85 0.46 -28.82
N GLY A 417 -26.55 -0.27 -29.91
CA GLY A 417 -27.53 -0.99 -30.73
C GLY A 417 -27.92 -2.37 -30.20
N GLY A 418 -27.35 -2.81 -29.09
CA GLY A 418 -27.50 -4.14 -28.52
C GLY A 418 -28.69 -4.30 -27.56
N ASN A 419 -28.94 -5.57 -27.20
CA ASN A 419 -30.00 -5.92 -26.25
C ASN A 419 -29.63 -5.46 -24.82
N GLN A 420 -30.48 -4.63 -24.22
CA GLN A 420 -30.21 -4.01 -22.92
C GLN A 420 -30.09 -5.00 -21.75
N ALA A 421 -30.82 -6.13 -21.78
CA ALA A 421 -30.69 -7.16 -20.75
C ALA A 421 -29.33 -7.90 -20.84
N THR A 422 -28.83 -8.09 -22.07
CA THR A 422 -27.51 -8.69 -22.31
C THR A 422 -26.39 -7.73 -21.87
N ILE A 423 -26.50 -6.45 -22.21
CA ILE A 423 -25.56 -5.39 -21.75
C ILE A 423 -25.54 -5.32 -20.22
N SER A 424 -26.73 -5.31 -19.58
CA SER A 424 -26.86 -5.27 -18.12
C SER A 424 -26.13 -6.46 -17.45
N SER A 425 -26.36 -7.67 -17.97
CA SER A 425 -25.74 -8.90 -17.44
C SER A 425 -24.22 -8.91 -17.63
N ALA A 426 -23.74 -8.45 -18.78
CA ALA A 426 -22.31 -8.33 -19.06
C ALA A 426 -21.64 -7.26 -18.18
N ALA A 427 -22.29 -6.11 -17.97
CA ALA A 427 -21.80 -5.05 -17.09
C ALA A 427 -21.74 -5.51 -15.63
N ALA A 428 -22.78 -6.14 -15.11
CA ALA A 428 -22.79 -6.68 -13.74
C ALA A 428 -21.68 -7.72 -13.50
N SER A 429 -21.45 -8.60 -14.49
CA SER A 429 -20.38 -9.60 -14.45
C SER A 429 -19.00 -8.94 -14.49
N LEU A 430 -18.80 -7.95 -15.37
CA LEU A 430 -17.56 -7.18 -15.47
C LEU A 430 -17.25 -6.49 -14.14
N TYR A 431 -18.19 -5.72 -13.58
CA TYR A 431 -17.97 -4.98 -12.34
C TYR A 431 -17.65 -5.90 -11.15
N THR A 432 -18.27 -7.07 -11.09
CA THR A 432 -17.94 -8.10 -10.08
C THR A 432 -16.51 -8.60 -10.25
N ALA A 433 -16.09 -8.91 -11.47
CA ALA A 433 -14.73 -9.34 -11.77
C ALA A 433 -13.70 -8.25 -11.43
N LEU A 434 -13.99 -6.99 -11.80
CA LEU A 434 -13.09 -5.86 -11.55
C LEU A 434 -12.87 -5.60 -10.06
N LYS A 435 -13.91 -5.69 -9.21
CA LYS A 435 -13.76 -5.56 -7.75
C LYS A 435 -12.78 -6.57 -7.15
N SER A 436 -12.62 -7.73 -7.79
CA SER A 436 -11.68 -8.76 -7.36
C SER A 436 -10.29 -8.61 -8.00
N ALA A 437 -10.19 -7.85 -9.10
CA ALA A 437 -8.97 -7.72 -9.91
C ALA A 437 -8.15 -6.46 -9.61
N VAL A 438 -8.77 -5.40 -9.06
CA VAL A 438 -8.07 -4.19 -8.62
C VAL A 438 -7.34 -4.41 -7.29
N ALA A 439 -6.46 -3.48 -6.90
CA ALA A 439 -5.78 -3.56 -5.60
C ALA A 439 -6.80 -3.60 -4.45
N PRO A 440 -6.49 -4.30 -3.32
CA PRO A 440 -7.34 -4.24 -2.14
C PRO A 440 -7.57 -2.78 -1.68
N GLY A 441 -8.84 -2.36 -1.62
CA GLY A 441 -9.21 -0.97 -1.32
C GLY A 441 -9.05 0.02 -2.48
N GLY A 442 -8.81 -0.46 -3.70
CA GLY A 442 -8.74 0.34 -4.91
C GLY A 442 -10.13 0.83 -5.37
N ASP A 443 -10.15 2.02 -5.98
CA ASP A 443 -11.38 2.65 -6.46
C ASP A 443 -11.73 2.20 -7.88
N ILE A 444 -13.02 1.98 -8.17
CA ILE A 444 -13.51 1.77 -9.53
C ILE A 444 -14.56 2.84 -9.83
N PHE A 445 -14.40 3.54 -10.95
CA PHE A 445 -15.36 4.52 -11.46
C PHE A 445 -15.90 4.10 -12.80
N VAL A 446 -17.22 4.18 -12.98
CA VAL A 446 -17.87 3.87 -14.26
C VAL A 446 -18.30 5.17 -14.92
N ILE A 447 -17.95 5.34 -16.19
CA ILE A 447 -18.47 6.41 -17.05
C ILE A 447 -19.39 5.76 -18.07
N GLY A 448 -20.57 6.35 -18.21
CA GLY A 448 -21.66 5.87 -19.05
C GLY A 448 -21.45 6.05 -20.56
N CYS A 449 -22.53 5.83 -21.29
CA CYS A 449 -22.50 5.77 -22.75
C CYS A 449 -22.22 7.16 -23.35
N TYR A 450 -21.25 7.24 -24.25
CA TYR A 450 -20.85 8.49 -24.88
C TYR A 450 -21.83 8.94 -25.98
N ALA A 451 -22.03 10.26 -26.12
CA ALA A 451 -22.83 10.87 -27.19
C ALA A 451 -22.01 11.96 -27.91
N PRO A 452 -21.41 11.67 -29.07
CA PRO A 452 -20.49 12.59 -29.72
C PRO A 452 -21.17 13.83 -30.31
N ASN A 453 -22.44 13.77 -30.71
CA ASN A 453 -23.11 14.89 -31.37
C ASN A 453 -23.89 15.81 -30.41
N GLY A 454 -23.88 15.52 -29.11
CA GLY A 454 -24.66 16.25 -28.11
C GLY A 454 -26.18 16.12 -28.21
N SER A 455 -26.66 15.20 -29.06
CA SER A 455 -28.06 14.83 -29.24
C SER A 455 -28.20 13.31 -29.09
N PRO A 456 -28.15 12.78 -27.85
CA PRO A 456 -28.16 11.34 -27.63
C PRO A 456 -29.44 10.70 -28.17
N THR A 457 -29.28 9.63 -28.94
CA THR A 457 -30.40 8.82 -29.40
C THR A 457 -31.01 8.02 -28.24
N THR A 458 -32.23 7.51 -28.42
CA THR A 458 -32.86 6.60 -27.44
C THR A 458 -31.98 5.40 -27.11
N ALA A 459 -31.25 4.86 -28.09
CA ALA A 459 -30.34 3.74 -27.93
C ALA A 459 -29.16 4.07 -26.98
N ILE A 460 -28.57 5.26 -27.14
CA ILE A 460 -27.50 5.77 -26.27
C ILE A 460 -28.04 6.03 -24.85
N THR A 461 -29.20 6.69 -24.73
CA THR A 461 -29.83 6.98 -23.43
C THR A 461 -30.21 5.72 -22.66
N ASN A 462 -30.74 4.70 -23.36
CA ASN A 462 -31.05 3.40 -22.77
C ASN A 462 -29.79 2.70 -22.27
N THR A 463 -28.72 2.71 -23.07
CA THR A 463 -27.45 2.07 -22.70
C THR A 463 -26.80 2.79 -21.51
N ASP A 464 -26.80 4.12 -21.47
CA ASP A 464 -26.33 4.90 -20.32
C ASP A 464 -27.10 4.52 -19.04
N THR A 465 -28.43 4.43 -19.13
CA THR A 465 -29.30 4.03 -18.01
C THR A 465 -29.06 2.59 -17.56
N THR A 466 -28.86 1.67 -18.50
CA THR A 466 -28.52 0.27 -18.21
C THR A 466 -27.21 0.17 -17.44
N LEU A 467 -26.16 0.87 -17.91
CA LEU A 467 -24.86 0.87 -17.25
C LEU A 467 -24.89 1.54 -15.88
N ARG A 468 -25.65 2.62 -15.72
CA ARG A 468 -25.88 3.28 -14.42
C ARG A 468 -26.53 2.33 -13.41
N THR A 469 -27.57 1.61 -13.84
CA THR A 469 -28.29 0.67 -12.97
C THR A 469 -27.38 -0.49 -12.57
N ALA A 470 -26.59 -1.04 -13.50
CA ALA A 470 -25.62 -2.09 -13.21
C ALA A 470 -24.50 -1.61 -12.27
N ALA A 471 -24.02 -0.37 -12.41
CA ALA A 471 -23.00 0.21 -11.55
C ALA A 471 -23.51 0.38 -10.11
N ALA A 472 -24.72 0.93 -9.93
CA ALA A 472 -25.36 1.05 -8.63
C ALA A 472 -25.58 -0.34 -7.98
N GLY A 473 -26.05 -1.33 -8.76
CA GLY A 473 -26.18 -2.71 -8.28
C GLY A 473 -24.86 -3.35 -7.86
N ALA A 474 -23.74 -2.92 -8.43
CA ALA A 474 -22.40 -3.37 -8.06
C ALA A 474 -21.78 -2.57 -6.91
N GLY A 475 -22.42 -1.48 -6.44
CA GLY A 475 -21.88 -0.57 -5.43
C GLY A 475 -20.77 0.33 -5.97
N LEU A 476 -20.84 0.74 -7.24
CA LEU A 476 -19.81 1.56 -7.90
C LEU A 476 -20.33 2.95 -8.28
N PRO A 477 -19.53 4.01 -8.08
CA PRO A 477 -19.89 5.35 -8.55
C PRO A 477 -20.00 5.39 -10.07
N PHE A 478 -20.96 6.17 -10.56
CA PHE A 478 -21.28 6.29 -11.98
C PHE A 478 -21.32 7.75 -12.43
N VAL A 479 -20.83 8.02 -13.64
CA VAL A 479 -20.92 9.34 -14.26
C VAL A 479 -21.63 9.21 -15.60
N SER A 480 -22.78 9.89 -15.75
CA SER A 480 -23.47 9.97 -17.04
C SER A 480 -22.87 11.12 -17.86
N PRO A 481 -22.12 10.87 -18.96
CA PRO A 481 -21.61 11.97 -19.80
C PRO A 481 -22.74 12.69 -20.55
N LEU A 482 -23.92 12.04 -20.68
CA LEU A 482 -25.10 12.60 -21.33
C LEU A 482 -25.73 13.74 -20.54
N THR A 483 -25.72 13.63 -19.21
CA THR A 483 -26.34 14.61 -18.31
C THR A 483 -25.32 15.38 -17.49
N GLY A 484 -24.10 14.87 -17.37
CA GLY A 484 -23.08 15.32 -16.43
C GLY A 484 -23.36 14.97 -14.97
N THR A 485 -24.40 14.18 -14.70
CA THR A 485 -24.72 13.78 -13.34
C THR A 485 -23.73 12.72 -12.85
N VAL A 486 -23.15 12.99 -11.69
CA VAL A 486 -22.31 12.07 -10.93
C VAL A 486 -23.18 11.42 -9.88
N TYR A 487 -23.07 10.10 -9.75
CA TYR A 487 -23.77 9.28 -8.79
C TYR A 487 -22.76 8.61 -7.84
N ASP A 488 -23.09 8.54 -6.56
CA ASP A 488 -22.32 7.77 -5.58
C ASP A 488 -22.48 6.26 -5.79
N ALA A 489 -21.77 5.47 -4.98
CA ALA A 489 -21.82 4.01 -5.00
C ALA A 489 -23.21 3.43 -4.67
N ALA A 490 -24.08 4.18 -3.99
CA ALA A 490 -25.45 3.76 -3.69
C ALA A 490 -26.43 4.15 -4.81
N GLY A 491 -25.96 4.85 -5.85
CA GLY A 491 -26.78 5.31 -6.97
C GLY A 491 -27.49 6.63 -6.73
N ASN A 492 -27.14 7.38 -5.68
CA ASN A 492 -27.69 8.72 -5.44
C ASN A 492 -26.93 9.76 -6.26
N ALA A 493 -27.64 10.70 -6.88
CA ALA A 493 -27.00 11.82 -7.55
C ALA A 493 -26.33 12.75 -6.52
N ILE A 494 -25.06 13.08 -6.73
CA ILE A 494 -24.28 13.94 -5.83
C ILE A 494 -24.00 15.33 -6.40
N VAL A 495 -23.73 15.43 -7.70
CA VAL A 495 -23.53 16.71 -8.41
C VAL A 495 -23.92 16.53 -9.88
N THR A 496 -24.31 17.63 -10.54
CA THR A 496 -24.45 17.65 -12.00
C THR A 496 -23.54 18.72 -12.60
N GLN A 497 -22.83 18.33 -13.64
CA GLN A 497 -21.93 19.21 -14.39
C GLN A 497 -22.58 19.71 -15.70
N GLY A 498 -23.78 19.23 -16.04
CA GLY A 498 -24.41 19.36 -17.35
C GLY A 498 -23.85 18.38 -18.41
N PRO A 499 -24.54 18.17 -19.54
CA PRO A 499 -24.06 17.29 -20.61
C PRO A 499 -22.63 17.65 -21.04
N TRP A 500 -21.77 16.65 -21.23
CA TRP A 500 -20.37 16.89 -21.59
C TRP A 500 -20.26 17.40 -23.03
N ILE A 501 -20.85 16.68 -23.97
CA ILE A 501 -20.98 17.16 -25.35
C ILE A 501 -22.41 17.64 -25.58
N THR A 502 -22.54 18.81 -26.18
CA THR A 502 -23.80 19.44 -26.56
C THR A 502 -23.73 19.80 -28.04
N THR A 503 -24.88 20.01 -28.67
CA THR A 503 -24.93 20.51 -30.06
C THR A 503 -24.17 21.83 -30.24
N ALA A 504 -24.04 22.64 -29.19
CA ALA A 504 -23.32 23.91 -29.20
C ALA A 504 -21.79 23.74 -29.15
N ASN A 505 -21.26 22.67 -28.54
CA ASN A 505 -19.81 22.48 -28.38
C ASN A 505 -19.22 21.33 -29.22
N ALA A 506 -20.05 20.47 -29.81
CA ALA A 506 -19.60 19.28 -30.54
C ALA A 506 -18.62 19.61 -31.67
N SER A 507 -18.89 20.65 -32.45
CA SER A 507 -17.99 21.10 -33.54
C SER A 507 -16.61 21.55 -33.07
N SER A 508 -16.45 21.90 -31.79
CA SER A 508 -15.16 22.29 -31.21
C SER A 508 -14.36 21.10 -30.68
N TYR A 509 -15.04 20.01 -30.31
CA TYR A 509 -14.44 18.92 -29.55
C TYR A 509 -14.44 17.58 -30.26
N ILE A 510 -15.21 17.42 -31.34
CA ILE A 510 -15.32 16.19 -32.09
C ILE A 510 -14.60 16.35 -33.42
N GLY A 511 -13.93 15.28 -33.82
CA GLY A 511 -13.25 15.17 -35.09
C GLY A 511 -14.20 15.08 -36.28
N SER A 512 -13.59 15.04 -37.46
CA SER A 512 -14.29 14.99 -38.74
C SER A 512 -15.13 13.73 -38.94
N ASP A 513 -14.79 12.64 -38.24
CA ASP A 513 -15.54 11.40 -38.21
C ASP A 513 -16.86 11.46 -37.42
N ASN A 514 -17.15 12.58 -36.75
CA ASN A 514 -18.34 12.80 -35.92
C ASN A 514 -18.49 11.84 -34.72
N VAL A 515 -17.40 11.16 -34.33
CA VAL A 515 -17.41 10.20 -33.22
C VAL A 515 -16.29 10.52 -32.24
N HIS A 516 -15.05 10.62 -32.69
CA HIS A 516 -13.92 10.67 -31.79
C HIS A 516 -13.58 12.10 -31.39
N PRO A 517 -13.11 12.33 -30.15
CA PRO A 517 -12.63 13.64 -29.74
C PRO A 517 -11.42 14.07 -30.56
N ASN A 518 -11.39 15.33 -30.96
CA ASN A 518 -10.16 15.97 -31.46
C ASN A 518 -9.24 16.35 -30.27
N ASP A 519 -8.10 16.99 -30.53
CA ASP A 519 -7.16 17.39 -29.46
C ASP A 519 -7.80 18.28 -28.39
N SER A 520 -8.61 19.27 -28.80
CA SER A 520 -9.37 20.14 -27.88
C SER A 520 -10.42 19.35 -27.10
N GLY A 521 -11.06 18.36 -27.73
CA GLY A 521 -11.98 17.45 -27.09
C GLY A 521 -11.32 16.60 -26.01
N HIS A 522 -10.13 16.05 -26.26
CA HIS A 522 -9.39 15.32 -25.23
C HIS A 522 -8.99 16.19 -24.04
N ILE A 523 -8.63 17.47 -24.27
CA ILE A 523 -8.40 18.44 -23.19
C ILE A 523 -9.69 18.64 -22.39
N TYR A 524 -10.80 18.93 -23.07
CA TYR A 524 -12.09 19.15 -22.45
C TYR A 524 -12.54 17.95 -21.61
N LEU A 525 -12.56 16.75 -22.20
CA LEU A 525 -12.98 15.52 -21.53
C LEU A 525 -12.11 15.20 -20.32
N SER A 526 -10.79 15.39 -20.39
CA SER A 526 -9.91 15.14 -19.22
C SER A 526 -10.31 15.97 -18.00
N ARG A 527 -10.74 17.23 -18.21
CA ARG A 527 -11.20 18.12 -17.14
C ARG A 527 -12.58 17.72 -16.63
N ARG A 528 -13.49 17.29 -17.51
CA ARG A 528 -14.83 16.80 -17.11
C ARG A 528 -14.73 15.54 -16.26
N VAL A 529 -13.94 14.57 -16.71
CA VAL A 529 -13.66 13.35 -15.96
C VAL A 529 -13.01 13.69 -14.63
N PHE A 530 -11.97 14.53 -14.62
CA PHE A 530 -11.32 14.96 -13.38
C PHE A 530 -12.31 15.56 -12.37
N GLN A 531 -13.14 16.51 -12.81
CA GLN A 531 -14.16 17.13 -11.96
C GLN A 531 -15.16 16.10 -11.43
N ALA A 532 -15.52 15.10 -12.23
CA ALA A 532 -16.49 14.09 -11.85
C ALA A 532 -15.91 13.12 -10.81
N LEU A 533 -14.67 12.67 -11.03
CA LEU A 533 -13.94 11.86 -10.06
C LEU A 533 -13.75 12.60 -8.75
N CYS A 534 -13.35 13.86 -8.78
CA CYS A 534 -13.18 14.67 -7.57
C CYS A 534 -14.48 14.75 -6.75
N ALA A 535 -15.63 14.89 -7.40
CA ALA A 535 -16.91 14.94 -6.70
C ALA A 535 -17.26 13.63 -5.99
N ALA A 536 -16.85 12.50 -6.56
CA ALA A 536 -17.06 11.16 -5.98
C ALA A 536 -15.92 10.72 -5.03
N MET A 537 -14.81 11.46 -4.97
CA MET A 537 -13.67 11.16 -4.09
C MET A 537 -13.91 11.64 -2.66
N PRO A 538 -13.43 10.88 -1.64
CA PRO A 538 -13.39 11.35 -0.26
C PRO A 538 -12.63 12.68 -0.12
N ALA A 539 -13.06 13.49 0.86
CA ALA A 539 -12.43 14.78 1.18
C ALA A 539 -10.97 14.64 1.66
#